data_AF-A0A4S3K088-F1
#
_entry.id   AF-A0A4S3K088-F1
#
_cell.length_a   1.000
_cell.length_b   1.000
_cell.length_c   1.000
_cell.angle_alpha   90.00
_cell.angle_beta   90.00
_cell.angle_gamma   90.00
#
_symmetry.space_group_name_H-M   'P 1'
#
loop_
_entity.id
_entity.type
_entity.pdbx_description
1 polymer ?
#
loop_
_entity_poly.entity_id
_entity_poly.type
_entity_poly.pdbx_seq_one_letter_code
_entity_poly.pdbx_strand_id
1 'polypeptide(L)'
;MSELSPRERALVGLGAALGSNCIPCVEHHIPVARGAGLSDEEIRAALTLADTIRQVPARRVLARATELLSAPASESEPASNCSTLDKKPVEQTLDAMASTVQKMMSGCGTGAPAAASGCGPASPPKSTSGGCC
;
A
#
# COMPACT_ATOMS: atom_id res chain seq x y z
N MET A 1 -8.73 -1.66 -19.92
CA MET A 1 -9.87 -1.19 -19.08
C MET A 1 -10.84 -0.30 -19.88
N SER A 2 -10.97 -0.51 -21.19
CA SER A 2 -11.85 0.30 -22.06
C SER A 2 -13.28 -0.26 -22.14
N GLU A 3 -13.48 -1.52 -21.71
CA GLU A 3 -14.76 -2.24 -21.79
C GLU A 3 -15.76 -1.86 -20.69
N LEU A 4 -15.30 -1.29 -19.57
CA LEU A 4 -16.16 -0.89 -18.46
C LEU A 4 -16.56 0.58 -18.60
N SER A 5 -17.83 0.90 -18.44
CA SER A 5 -18.34 2.25 -18.30
C SER A 5 -17.72 2.98 -17.09
N PRO A 6 -17.77 4.33 -17.04
CA PRO A 6 -17.31 5.08 -15.88
C PRO A 6 -17.95 4.64 -14.56
N ARG A 7 -19.25 4.31 -14.57
CA ARG A 7 -19.99 3.79 -13.40
C ARG A 7 -19.43 2.45 -12.93
N GLU A 8 -19.23 1.52 -13.86
CA GLU A 8 -18.69 0.19 -13.54
C GLU A 8 -17.27 0.27 -12.98
N ARG A 9 -16.40 1.11 -13.58
CA ARG A 9 -15.05 1.32 -13.05
C ARG A 9 -15.05 1.91 -11.65
N ALA A 10 -15.97 2.84 -11.37
CA ALA A 10 -16.10 3.41 -10.03
C ALA A 10 -16.55 2.37 -9.00
N LEU A 11 -17.50 1.50 -9.35
CA LEU A 11 -17.92 0.38 -8.50
C LEU A 11 -16.77 -0.61 -8.24
N VAL A 12 -15.99 -0.96 -9.26
CA VAL A 12 -14.79 -1.79 -9.11
C VAL A 12 -13.77 -1.12 -8.18
N GLY A 13 -13.53 0.17 -8.34
CA GLY A 13 -12.64 0.95 -7.48
C GLY A 13 -13.08 0.98 -6.02
N LEU A 14 -14.38 1.21 -5.76
CA LEU A 14 -14.95 1.15 -4.41
C LEU A 14 -14.78 -0.23 -3.76
N GLY A 15 -15.08 -1.29 -4.51
CA GLY A 15 -14.93 -2.67 -4.03
C GLY A 15 -13.48 -3.01 -3.71
N ALA A 16 -12.54 -2.64 -4.58
CA ALA A 16 -11.11 -2.87 -4.36
C ALA A 16 -10.59 -2.08 -3.16
N ALA A 17 -10.93 -0.80 -3.05
CA ALA A 17 -10.51 0.07 -1.95
C ALA A 17 -10.96 -0.44 -0.59
N LEU A 18 -12.24 -0.84 -0.46
CA LEU A 18 -12.75 -1.38 0.80
C LEU A 18 -12.20 -2.78 1.07
N GLY A 19 -12.17 -3.66 0.05
CA GLY A 19 -11.64 -5.02 0.17
C GLY A 19 -10.18 -5.07 0.64
N SER A 20 -9.37 -4.07 0.24
CA SER A 20 -7.97 -3.95 0.65
C SER A 20 -7.76 -3.15 1.95
N ASN A 21 -8.83 -2.70 2.62
CA ASN A 21 -8.77 -1.83 3.80
C ASN A 21 -8.01 -0.50 3.57
N CYS A 22 -8.03 0.06 2.36
CA CYS A 22 -7.30 1.29 2.03
C CYS A 22 -8.16 2.54 2.25
N ILE A 23 -8.03 3.18 3.41
CA ILE A 23 -8.76 4.42 3.76
C ILE A 23 -8.61 5.53 2.70
N PRO A 24 -7.39 5.95 2.29
CA PRO A 24 -7.25 7.01 1.29
C PRO A 24 -7.84 6.60 -0.08
N CYS A 25 -7.87 5.31 -0.40
CA CYS A 25 -8.52 4.82 -1.62
C CYS A 25 -10.04 4.97 -1.53
N VAL A 26 -10.67 4.69 -0.38
CA VAL A 26 -12.11 4.90 -0.19
C VAL A 26 -12.45 6.38 -0.28
N GLU A 27 -11.67 7.24 0.36
CA GLU A 27 -11.81 8.71 0.29
C GLU A 27 -11.71 9.23 -1.15
N HIS A 28 -10.82 8.64 -1.96
CA HIS A 28 -10.70 8.97 -3.39
C HIS A 28 -11.86 8.44 -4.24
N HIS A 29 -12.28 7.19 -4.03
CA HIS A 29 -13.24 6.53 -4.92
C HIS A 29 -14.70 6.94 -4.69
N ILE A 30 -15.07 7.41 -3.49
CA ILE A 30 -16.42 7.95 -3.23
C ILE A 30 -16.77 9.16 -4.13
N PRO A 31 -15.98 10.25 -4.18
CA PRO A 31 -16.28 11.37 -5.06
C PRO A 31 -16.19 10.99 -6.55
N VAL A 32 -15.28 10.08 -6.93
CA VAL A 32 -15.21 9.54 -8.30
C VAL A 32 -16.51 8.83 -8.68
N ALA A 33 -17.07 8.01 -7.78
CA ALA A 33 -18.33 7.32 -8.01
C ALA A 33 -19.51 8.28 -8.19
N ARG A 34 -19.60 9.31 -7.34
CA ARG A 34 -20.60 10.38 -7.48
C ARG A 34 -20.43 11.13 -8.81
N GLY A 35 -19.20 11.45 -9.19
CA GLY A 35 -18.89 12.08 -10.49
C GLY A 35 -19.25 11.22 -11.70
N ALA A 36 -19.25 9.88 -11.55
CA ALA A 36 -19.74 8.93 -12.55
C ALA A 36 -21.27 8.77 -12.54
N GLY A 37 -21.98 9.47 -11.66
CA GLY A 37 -23.44 9.51 -11.57
C GLY A 37 -24.06 8.45 -10.66
N LEU A 38 -23.27 7.70 -9.88
CA LEU A 38 -23.82 6.76 -8.90
C LEU A 38 -24.54 7.51 -7.79
N SER A 39 -25.72 7.02 -7.38
CA SER A 39 -26.41 7.55 -6.21
C SER A 39 -25.73 7.10 -4.91
N ASP A 40 -26.00 7.81 -3.82
CA ASP A 40 -25.48 7.42 -2.51
C ASP A 40 -26.03 6.04 -2.08
N GLU A 41 -27.22 5.65 -2.55
CA GLU A 41 -27.80 4.32 -2.35
C GLU A 41 -27.01 3.23 -3.06
N GLU A 42 -26.63 3.46 -4.32
CA GLU A 42 -25.81 2.52 -5.09
C GLU A 42 -24.41 2.38 -4.49
N ILE A 43 -23.80 3.49 -4.07
CA ILE A 43 -22.50 3.50 -3.38
C ILE A 43 -22.60 2.72 -2.07
N ARG A 44 -23.64 2.96 -1.27
CA ARG A 44 -23.88 2.26 0.00
C ARG A 44 -24.04 0.76 -0.23
N ALA A 45 -24.82 0.35 -1.24
CA ALA A 45 -24.99 -1.06 -1.59
C ALA A 45 -23.67 -1.73 -1.99
N ALA A 46 -22.84 -1.05 -2.80
CA ALA A 46 -21.52 -1.54 -3.19
C ALA A 46 -20.58 -1.70 -1.99
N LEU A 47 -20.57 -0.73 -1.07
CA LEU A 47 -19.78 -0.78 0.17
C LEU A 47 -20.26 -1.90 1.09
N THR A 48 -21.58 -2.08 1.25
CA THR A 48 -22.14 -3.20 2.03
C THR A 48 -21.70 -4.54 1.45
N LEU A 49 -21.82 -4.74 0.14
CA LEU A 49 -21.37 -5.97 -0.50
C LEU A 49 -19.87 -6.21 -0.32
N ALA A 50 -19.05 -5.19 -0.57
CA ALA A 50 -17.61 -5.30 -0.40
C ALA A 50 -17.20 -5.59 1.06
N ASP A 51 -17.91 -5.05 2.05
CA ASP A 51 -17.67 -5.38 3.46
C ASP A 51 -17.99 -6.85 3.76
N THR A 52 -19.09 -7.40 3.23
CA THR A 52 -19.40 -8.84 3.44
C THR A 52 -18.27 -9.74 2.97
N ILE A 53 -17.65 -9.41 1.83
CA ILE A 53 -16.51 -10.13 1.27
C ILE A 53 -15.27 -9.93 2.15
N ARG A 54 -14.95 -8.68 2.51
CA ARG A 54 -13.78 -8.30 3.32
C ARG A 54 -13.75 -8.99 4.69
N GLN A 55 -14.92 -9.20 5.29
CA GLN A 55 -15.03 -9.78 6.62
C GLN A 55 -14.74 -11.30 6.64
N VAL A 56 -14.96 -12.02 5.54
CA VAL A 56 -14.68 -13.47 5.47
C VAL A 56 -13.19 -13.79 5.69
N PRO A 57 -12.24 -13.27 4.89
CA PRO A 57 -10.83 -13.55 5.10
C PRO A 57 -10.33 -12.99 6.44
N ALA A 58 -10.81 -11.82 6.87
CA ALA A 58 -10.45 -11.26 8.18
C ALA A 58 -10.77 -12.22 9.34
N ARG A 59 -11.99 -12.77 9.35
CA ARG A 59 -12.41 -13.77 10.35
C ARG A 59 -11.60 -15.06 10.27
N ARG A 60 -11.35 -15.58 9.07
CA ARG A 60 -10.63 -16.85 8.88
C ARG A 60 -9.16 -16.76 9.29
N VAL A 61 -8.50 -15.65 8.98
CA VAL A 61 -7.12 -15.39 9.40
C VAL A 61 -7.04 -15.29 10.92
N LEU A 62 -7.94 -14.55 11.55
CA LEU A 62 -7.99 -14.45 13.01
C LEU A 62 -8.24 -15.82 13.65
N ALA A 63 -9.24 -16.57 13.18
CA ALA A 63 -9.53 -17.91 13.68
C ALA A 63 -8.29 -18.83 13.61
N ARG A 64 -7.61 -18.84 12.46
CA ARG A 64 -6.40 -19.65 12.29
C ARG A 64 -5.26 -19.23 13.22
N ALA A 65 -5.06 -17.93 13.40
CA ALA A 65 -4.06 -17.42 14.33
C ALA A 65 -4.38 -17.83 15.78
N THR A 66 -5.64 -17.76 16.20
CA THR A 66 -6.09 -18.20 17.53
C THR A 66 -5.91 -19.70 17.73
N GLU A 67 -6.23 -20.53 16.74
CA GLU A 67 -6.00 -21.97 16.78
C GLU A 67 -4.52 -22.31 17.00
N LEU A 68 -3.62 -21.63 16.27
CA LEU A 68 -2.17 -21.83 16.39
C LEU A 68 -1.64 -21.51 17.79
N LEU A 69 -2.18 -20.47 18.44
CA LEU A 69 -1.82 -20.11 19.81
C LEU A 69 -2.38 -21.11 20.85
N SER A 70 -3.44 -21.83 20.50
CA SER A 70 -4.12 -22.77 21.41
C SER A 70 -3.60 -24.21 21.28
N ALA A 71 -2.91 -24.53 20.18
CA ALA A 71 -2.31 -25.84 19.97
C ALA A 71 -1.02 -25.99 20.80
N PRO A 72 -0.80 -27.13 21.47
CA PRO A 72 0.51 -27.43 22.03
C PRO A 72 1.53 -27.52 20.89
N ALA A 73 2.74 -27.00 21.11
CA ALA A 73 3.83 -27.00 20.14
C ALA A 73 4.13 -28.43 19.69
N SER A 74 3.49 -28.86 18.60
CA SER A 74 3.80 -30.09 17.90
C SER A 74 4.05 -29.73 16.45
N GLU A 75 5.20 -30.20 15.97
CA GLU A 75 5.72 -29.98 14.63
C GLU A 75 4.67 -30.44 13.61
N SER A 76 4.07 -29.48 12.88
CA SER A 76 3.10 -29.78 11.82
C SER A 76 3.62 -29.30 10.47
N GLU A 77 3.69 -30.26 9.55
CA GLU A 77 4.05 -30.14 8.14
C GLU A 77 3.22 -29.06 7.40
N PRO A 78 3.80 -28.38 6.39
CA PRO A 78 3.25 -27.14 5.88
C PRO A 78 2.18 -27.39 4.81
N ALA A 79 0.92 -27.13 5.13
CA ALA A 79 -0.12 -26.91 4.14
C ALA A 79 -0.53 -25.43 4.10
N SER A 80 0.30 -24.59 3.48
CA SER A 80 -0.12 -23.31 2.89
C SER A 80 0.98 -22.78 1.97
N ASN A 81 0.65 -22.61 0.70
CA ASN A 81 1.53 -22.10 -0.36
C ASN A 81 1.85 -20.59 -0.24
N CYS A 82 1.50 -19.92 0.85
CA CYS A 82 1.99 -18.57 1.18
C CYS A 82 3.42 -18.56 1.75
N SER A 83 4.06 -19.72 1.94
CA SER A 83 5.35 -19.86 2.64
C SER A 83 6.59 -19.38 1.87
N THR A 84 6.42 -18.59 0.81
CA THR A 84 7.54 -17.93 0.10
C THR A 84 7.82 -16.52 0.62
N LEU A 85 6.97 -15.96 1.49
CA LEU A 85 7.23 -14.69 2.15
C LEU A 85 8.21 -14.92 3.32
N ASP A 86 9.49 -14.72 3.02
CA ASP A 86 10.63 -14.59 3.92
C ASP A 86 10.70 -15.56 5.10
N LYS A 87 11.37 -16.70 4.88
CA LYS A 87 11.82 -17.62 5.95
C LYS A 87 12.91 -17.04 6.86
N LYS A 88 13.23 -15.74 6.78
CA LYS A 88 14.25 -15.17 7.65
C LYS A 88 13.63 -14.87 9.02
N PRO A 89 14.24 -15.33 10.12
CA PRO A 89 13.89 -14.89 11.46
C PRO A 89 13.78 -13.36 11.50
N VAL A 90 12.76 -12.86 12.21
CA VAL A 90 12.46 -11.42 12.33
C VAL A 90 13.70 -10.67 12.82
N GLU A 91 14.45 -11.28 13.72
CA GLU A 91 15.71 -10.81 14.30
C GLU A 91 16.77 -10.56 13.22
N GLN A 92 16.91 -11.47 12.26
CA GLN A 92 17.85 -11.32 11.14
C GLN A 92 17.42 -10.19 10.18
N THR A 93 16.13 -9.91 10.10
CA THR A 93 15.60 -8.79 9.29
C THR A 93 15.89 -7.45 9.98
N LEU A 94 15.75 -7.38 11.31
CA LEU A 94 16.13 -6.21 12.09
C LEU A 94 17.63 -5.93 12.02
N ASP A 95 18.47 -6.96 12.15
CA ASP A 95 19.93 -6.81 12.02
C ASP A 95 20.34 -6.34 10.63
N ALA A 96 19.66 -6.84 9.58
CA ALA A 96 19.90 -6.40 8.21
C ALA A 96 19.48 -4.93 7.99
N MET A 97 18.36 -4.49 8.56
CA MET A 97 17.93 -3.09 8.51
C MET A 97 18.88 -2.19 9.31
N ALA A 98 19.29 -2.59 10.51
CA ALA A 98 20.25 -1.86 11.34
C ALA A 98 21.62 -1.72 10.63
N SER A 99 22.12 -2.79 10.00
CA SER A 99 23.38 -2.77 9.24
C SER A 99 23.28 -1.88 7.99
N THR A 100 22.11 -1.82 7.35
CA THR A 100 21.85 -0.95 6.20
C THR A 100 21.85 0.53 6.62
N VAL A 101 21.21 0.87 7.75
CA VAL A 101 21.24 2.22 8.34
C VAL A 101 22.66 2.60 8.78
N GLN A 102 23.40 1.67 9.39
CA GLN A 102 24.80 1.87 9.77
C GLN A 102 25.67 2.19 8.54
N LYS A 103 25.49 1.48 7.43
CA LYS A 103 26.21 1.74 6.16
C LYS A 103 25.86 3.09 5.56
N MET A 104 24.60 3.51 5.63
CA MET A 104 24.18 4.83 5.15
C MET A 104 24.72 5.97 6.03
N MET A 105 24.83 5.76 7.34
CA MET A 105 25.43 6.71 8.28
C MET A 105 26.96 6.76 8.20
N SER A 106 27.60 5.64 7.85
CA SER A 106 29.07 5.55 7.71
C SER A 106 29.59 6.06 6.35
N GLY A 107 28.69 6.35 5.40
CA GLY A 107 29.03 6.94 4.10
C GLY A 107 29.26 8.45 4.13
N CYS A 108 29.04 9.12 5.27
CA CYS A 108 29.29 10.55 5.43
C CYS A 108 30.39 10.76 6.49
N GLY A 109 31.64 10.50 6.11
CA GLY A 109 32.75 10.79 7.01
C GLY A 109 34.08 10.18 6.62
N THR A 110 34.66 10.63 5.51
CA THR A 110 36.06 11.11 5.39
C THR A 110 36.41 11.31 3.93
N GLY A 111 36.58 12.57 3.53
CA GLY A 111 37.10 12.95 2.21
C GLY A 111 37.24 14.46 2.08
N ALA A 112 38.33 15.01 2.60
CA ALA A 112 38.79 16.37 2.27
C ALA A 112 39.33 16.42 0.80
N PRO A 113 39.46 17.61 0.18
CA PRO A 113 38.89 17.89 -1.15
C PRO A 113 39.84 17.65 -2.33
N ALA A 114 39.29 17.31 -3.50
CA ALA A 114 39.90 17.64 -4.79
C ALA A 114 38.90 17.60 -5.96
N ALA A 115 38.85 18.74 -6.67
CA ALA A 115 38.50 18.95 -8.08
C ALA A 115 37.08 18.59 -8.61
N ALA A 116 36.28 19.66 -8.75
CA ALA A 116 35.45 20.01 -9.91
C ALA A 116 34.81 18.89 -10.76
N SER A 117 33.50 18.70 -10.57
CA SER A 117 32.55 18.41 -11.65
C SER A 117 31.15 18.72 -11.14
N GLY A 118 30.44 19.60 -11.83
CA GLY A 118 29.25 20.28 -11.34
C GLY A 118 28.00 19.42 -11.27
N CYS A 119 27.17 19.72 -10.28
CA CYS A 119 25.71 19.72 -10.37
C CYS A 119 25.20 20.53 -9.19
N GLY A 120 25.00 21.83 -9.41
CA GLY A 120 24.37 22.72 -8.44
C GLY A 120 22.85 22.46 -8.34
N PRO A 121 22.21 22.85 -7.23
CA PRO A 121 20.80 22.60 -6.99
C PRO A 121 19.91 23.41 -7.95
N ALA A 122 18.93 22.73 -8.54
CA ALA A 122 17.86 23.38 -9.30
C ALA A 122 16.97 24.19 -8.33
N SER A 123 17.23 25.49 -8.25
CA SER A 123 16.29 26.45 -7.67
C SER A 123 15.09 26.66 -8.61
N PRO A 124 13.87 26.88 -8.09
CA PRO A 124 12.65 26.96 -8.89
C PRO A 124 12.57 28.25 -9.72
N PRO A 125 11.98 28.22 -10.93
CA PRO A 125 11.78 29.42 -11.72
C PRO A 125 10.72 30.34 -11.11
N LYS A 126 11.05 31.63 -11.07
CA LYS A 126 10.20 32.74 -10.66
C LYS A 126 9.03 32.88 -11.64
N SER A 127 7.82 32.96 -11.08
CA SER A 127 6.61 33.47 -11.75
C SER A 127 6.85 34.89 -12.25
N THR A 128 6.82 35.10 -13.56
CA THR A 128 6.68 36.42 -14.17
C THR A 128 5.48 36.43 -15.12
N SER A 129 4.65 37.42 -14.88
CA SER A 129 3.45 37.88 -15.57
C SER A 129 3.65 38.32 -17.03
N GLY A 130 2.57 38.20 -17.82
CA GLY A 130 2.35 38.88 -19.12
C GLY A 130 2.75 38.00 -20.31
N GLY A 131 1.97 37.78 -21.37
CA GLY A 131 0.86 38.52 -21.95
C GLY A 131 1.06 38.52 -23.48
N CYS A 132 -0.01 38.26 -24.24
CA CYS A 132 -0.17 38.44 -25.70
C CYS A 132 0.67 37.58 -26.67
N CYS A 133 0.00 36.68 -27.40
CA CYS A 133 -0.34 36.81 -28.84
C CYS A 133 -1.22 35.62 -29.26
#